data_AF-A0A5W9CT62-F1
#
_entry.id   AF-A0A5W9CT62-F1
#
_cell.length_a   1.000
_cell.length_b   1.000
_cell.length_c   1.000
_cell.angle_alpha   90.00
_cell.angle_beta   90.00
_cell.angle_gamma   90.00
#
_symmetry.space_group_name_H-M   'P 1'
#
loop_
_entity.id
_entity.type
_entity.pdbx_description
1 polymer ?
#
loop_
_entity_poly.entity_id
_entity_poly.type
_entity_poly.pdbx_seq_one_letter_code
_entity_poly.pdbx_strand_id
1 'polypeptide(L)'
;MTNSQFKEFLRANANIVDKAWNPTDAQLDLIRNAIDRKIKAGERVSSSELQSIVIRICGSIRVMVTSSVDNSDLNALLTSAMKKS
;
A
#
# COMPACT_ATOMS: atom_id res chain seq x y z
N MET A 1 7.12 13.15 -0.85
CA MET A 1 6.27 12.48 -1.85
C MET A 1 4.86 13.04 -1.77
N THR A 2 4.23 13.40 -2.90
CA THR A 2 2.85 13.93 -2.93
C THR A 2 1.82 12.81 -2.79
N ASN A 3 0.56 13.14 -2.48
CA ASN A 3 -0.51 12.15 -2.39
C ASN A 3 -0.78 11.42 -3.71
N SER A 4 -0.65 12.12 -4.85
CA SER A 4 -0.73 11.50 -6.18
C SER A 4 0.35 10.46 -6.40
N GLN A 5 1.61 10.78 -6.07
CA GLN A 5 2.71 9.82 -6.16
C GLN A 5 2.48 8.61 -5.25
N PHE A 6 1.97 8.83 -4.03
CA PHE A 6 1.68 7.74 -3.10
C PHE A 6 0.54 6.85 -3.58
N LYS A 7 -0.50 7.42 -4.19
CA LYS A 7 -1.56 6.66 -4.84
C LYS A 7 -1.02 5.78 -5.97
N GLU A 8 -0.16 6.32 -6.84
CA GLU A 8 0.44 5.53 -7.93
C GLU A 8 1.36 4.42 -7.40
N PHE A 9 2.14 4.72 -6.37
CA PHE A 9 2.97 3.72 -5.69
C PHE A 9 2.13 2.57 -5.13
N LEU A 10 1.05 2.88 -4.40
CA LEU A 10 0.12 1.87 -3.89
C LEU A 10 -0.52 1.07 -5.03
N ARG A 11 -0.90 1.73 -6.13
CA ARG A 11 -1.51 1.06 -7.27
C ARG A 11 -0.58 0.02 -7.89
N ALA A 12 0.67 0.38 -8.11
CA ALA A 12 1.68 -0.48 -8.71
C ALA A 12 2.06 -1.64 -7.78
N ASN A 13 2.29 -1.38 -6.49
CA ASN A 13 2.82 -2.37 -5.57
C ASN A 13 1.74 -3.25 -4.92
N ALA A 14 0.50 -2.76 -4.79
CA ALA A 14 -0.63 -3.56 -4.33
C ALA A 14 -1.42 -4.18 -5.51
N ASN A 15 -0.93 -4.11 -6.74
CA ASN A 15 -1.59 -4.66 -7.94
C ASN A 15 -3.09 -4.28 -8.04
N ILE A 16 -3.41 -3.01 -7.80
CA ILE A 16 -4.79 -2.52 -7.80
C ILE A 16 -5.24 -2.32 -9.26
N VAL A 17 -6.13 -3.20 -9.72
CA VAL A 17 -6.67 -3.17 -11.09
C VAL A 17 -7.96 -2.37 -11.20
N ASP A 18 -8.56 -2.01 -10.07
CA ASP A 18 -9.77 -1.21 -10.03
C ASP A 18 -9.55 0.20 -10.58
N LYS A 19 -10.27 0.54 -11.66
CA LYS A 19 -10.18 1.86 -12.31
C LYS A 19 -10.92 2.95 -11.52
N ALA A 20 -11.93 2.57 -10.72
CA ALA A 20 -12.69 3.48 -9.87
C ALA A 20 -11.99 3.73 -8.53
N TRP A 21 -10.86 3.06 -8.25
CA TRP A 21 -10.12 3.27 -7.02
C TRP A 21 -9.58 4.70 -6.91
N ASN A 22 -10.20 5.45 -6.00
CA ASN A 22 -9.85 6.83 -5.73
C ASN A 22 -9.89 7.08 -4.21
N PRO A 23 -8.83 6.71 -3.47
CA PRO A 23 -8.77 6.93 -2.03
C PRO A 23 -8.76 8.43 -1.72
N THR A 24 -9.44 8.79 -0.64
CA THR A 24 -9.37 10.16 -0.07
C THR A 24 -8.02 10.40 0.62
N ASP A 25 -7.65 11.67 0.80
CA ASP A 25 -6.45 12.04 1.57
C ASP A 25 -6.41 11.41 2.97
N ALA A 26 -7.56 11.35 3.66
CA ALA A 26 -7.68 10.70 4.96
C ALA A 26 -7.39 9.19 4.89
N GLN A 27 -7.89 8.50 3.86
CA GLN A 27 -7.60 7.08 3.64
C GLN A 27 -6.13 6.85 3.29
N LEU A 28 -5.51 7.72 2.49
CA LEU A 28 -4.09 7.66 2.21
C LEU A 28 -3.25 7.81 3.49
N ASP A 29 -3.64 8.70 4.40
CA ASP A 29 -2.95 8.88 5.69
C ASP A 29 -3.11 7.65 6.60
N LEU A 30 -4.31 7.07 6.66
CA LEU A 30 -4.55 5.80 7.37
C LEU A 30 -3.69 4.66 6.81
N ILE A 31 -3.56 4.58 5.48
CA ILE A 31 -2.71 3.57 4.83
C ILE A 31 -1.24 3.78 5.22
N ARG A 32 -0.74 5.02 5.17
CA ARG A 32 0.63 5.35 5.62
C ARG A 32 0.86 4.93 7.07
N ASN A 33 -0.06 5.29 7.97
CA ASN A 33 0.06 4.97 9.38
C ASN A 33 0.02 3.44 9.63
N ALA A 34 -0.79 2.69 8.88
CA ALA A 34 -0.83 1.24 8.99
C ALA A 34 0.48 0.58 8.54
N ILE A 35 1.05 1.05 7.43
CA ILE A 35 2.34 0.59 6.92
C ILE A 35 3.47 0.95 7.91
N ASP A 36 3.53 2.20 8.36
CA ASP A 36 4.54 2.68 9.30
C ASP A 36 4.56 1.86 10.61
N ARG A 37 3.37 1.53 11.15
CA ARG A 37 3.26 0.66 12.33
C ARG A 37 3.87 -0.72 12.11
N LYS A 38 3.60 -1.36 10.97
CA LYS A 38 4.17 -2.67 10.64
C LYS A 38 5.69 -2.61 10.50
N ILE A 39 6.19 -1.61 9.77
CA ILE A 39 7.64 -1.44 9.61
C ILE A 39 8.32 -1.20 10.96
N LYS A 40 7.74 -0.36 11.83
CA LYS A 40 8.25 -0.11 13.19
C LYS A 40 8.18 -1.34 14.09
N ALA A 41 7.21 -2.22 13.87
CA ALA A 41 7.14 -3.51 14.55
C ALA A 41 8.18 -4.52 14.04
N GLY A 42 8.96 -4.18 13.01
CA GLY A 42 9.91 -5.09 12.37
C GLY A 42 9.24 -6.10 11.44
N GLU A 43 7.96 -5.91 11.12
CA GLU A 43 7.24 -6.77 10.18
C GLU A 43 7.63 -6.45 8.74
N ARG A 44 7.71 -7.49 7.92
CA ARG A 44 7.86 -7.36 6.48
C ARG A 44 6.51 -7.07 5.84
N VAL A 45 6.41 -5.93 5.16
CA VAL A 45 5.25 -5.60 4.33
C VAL A 45 5.52 -6.12 2.93
N SER A 46 4.80 -7.18 2.59
CA SER A 46 4.78 -7.76 1.25
C SER A 46 3.66 -7.14 0.40
N SER A 47 3.58 -7.46 -0.89
CA SER A 47 2.53 -6.94 -1.78
C SER A 47 1.14 -7.40 -1.33
N SER A 48 1.02 -8.65 -0.87
CA SER A 48 -0.24 -9.19 -0.32
C SER A 48 -0.66 -8.49 0.98
N GLU A 49 0.29 -8.16 1.85
CA GLU A 49 0.00 -7.37 3.05
C GLU A 49 -0.42 -5.95 2.71
N LEU A 50 0.25 -5.34 1.73
CA LEU A 50 -0.12 -4.01 1.23
C LEU A 50 -1.55 -4.03 0.64
N GLN A 51 -1.91 -5.07 -0.12
CA GLN A 51 -3.27 -5.29 -0.62
C GLN A 51 -4.28 -5.36 0.54
N SER A 52 -3.98 -6.18 1.56
CA SER A 52 -4.84 -6.36 2.72
C SER A 52 -5.08 -5.03 3.46
N ILE A 53 -4.04 -4.21 3.66
CA ILE A 53 -4.14 -2.88 4.27
C ILE A 53 -5.03 -1.97 3.43
N VAL A 54 -4.81 -1.90 2.12
CA VAL A 54 -5.60 -1.03 1.24
C VAL A 54 -7.06 -1.48 1.18
N ILE A 55 -7.35 -2.78 1.07
CA ILE A 55 -8.72 -3.33 1.08
C ILE A 55 -9.41 -2.99 2.41
N ARG A 56 -8.71 -3.13 3.54
CA ARG A 56 -9.28 -2.84 4.86
C ARG A 56 -9.68 -1.37 5.02
N ILE A 57 -8.93 -0.44 4.44
CA ILE A 57 -9.12 1.01 4.61
C ILE A 57 -10.01 1.61 3.53
N CYS A 58 -9.83 1.18 2.28
CA CYS A 58 -10.59 1.67 1.13
C CYS A 58 -11.89 0.89 0.89
N GLY A 59 -12.09 -0.24 1.56
CA GLY A 59 -13.22 -1.14 1.35
C GLY A 59 -13.02 -2.06 0.15
N SER A 60 -14.11 -2.50 -0.45
CA SER A 60 -14.07 -3.44 -1.58
C SER A 60 -13.38 -2.83 -2.81
N ILE A 61 -12.16 -3.28 -3.07
CA ILE A 61 -11.39 -2.92 -4.25
C ILE A 61 -11.01 -4.17 -5.04
N ARG A 62 -10.96 -4.06 -6.37
CA ARG A 62 -10.43 -5.14 -7.21
C ARG A 62 -8.91 -5.09 -7.26
N VAL A 63 -8.29 -6.16 -6.76
CA VAL A 63 -6.84 -6.39 -6.83
C VAL A 63 -6.56 -7.62 -7.68
N MET A 64 -5.41 -7.64 -8.35
CA MET A 64 -4.91 -8.85 -8.99
C MET A 64 -4.14 -9.67 -7.96
N VAL A 65 -4.59 -10.91 -7.74
CA VAL A 65 -3.88 -11.90 -6.93
C VAL A 65 -3.03 -12.73 -7.89
N THR A 66 -1.71 -12.69 -7.72
CA THR A 66 -0.81 -13.56 -8.46
C THR A 66 -0.58 -14.83 -7.63
N SER A 67 -0.68 -16.01 -8.26
CA SER A 67 -0.51 -17.31 -7.58
C SER A 67 0.93 -17.61 -7.15
N SER A 68 1.82 -16.63 -7.23
CA SER A 68 3.24 -16.76 -6.91
C SER A 68 3.47 -16.43 -5.45
N VAL A 69 4.41 -17.16 -4.82
CA VAL A 69 4.84 -16.88 -3.44
C VAL A 69 5.36 -15.44 -3.37
N ASP A 70 4.66 -14.55 -2.65
CA ASP A 70 4.97 -13.13 -2.58
C ASP A 70 6.22 -12.89 -1.72
N ASN A 71 7.39 -13.06 -2.34
CA ASN A 71 8.72 -12.78 -1.76
C ASN A 71 9.13 -11.31 -1.93
N SER A 72 8.16 -10.40 -2.01
CA SER A 72 8.41 -8.96 -2.14
C SER A 72 8.76 -8.37 -0.77
N ASP A 73 9.95 -7.78 -0.60
CA ASP A 73 10.24 -6.93 0.57
C ASP A 73 10.05 -5.48 0.13
N LEU A 74 8.91 -4.90 0.48
CA LEU A 74 8.62 -3.52 0.11
C LEU A 74 9.05 -2.55 1.20
N ASN A 75 9.62 -2.99 2.32
CA ASN A 75 9.89 -2.16 3.49
C ASN A 75 10.79 -0.95 3.15
N ALA A 76 11.85 -1.15 2.36
CA ALA A 76 12.74 -0.05 1.94
C ALA A 76 12.03 0.96 1.02
N LEU A 77 11.21 0.47 0.09
CA LEU A 77 10.44 1.29 -0.85
C LEU A 77 9.33 2.06 -0.14
N LEU A 78 8.60 1.40 0.77
CA LEU A 78 7.55 1.98 1.61
C LEU A 78 8.12 3.05 2.54
N THR A 79 9.25 2.78 3.20
CA THR A 79 9.93 3.76 4.06
C THR A 79 10.32 5.02 3.27
N SER A 80 10.83 4.84 2.05
CA SER A 80 11.17 5.96 1.16
C SER A 80 9.93 6.72 0.68
N ALA A 81 8.86 6.00 0.34
CA ALA A 81 7.60 6.57 -0.12
C ALA A 81 6.83 7.33 0.97
N MET A 82 6.99 6.93 2.23
CA MET A 82 6.32 7.54 3.39
C MET A 82 7.05 8.75 3.95
N LYS A 83 8.35 8.95 3.64
CA LYS A 83 9.04 10.20 4.01
C LYS A 83 8.41 11.37 3.25
N LYS A 84 7.55 12.10 3.96
CA LYS A 84 7.01 13.40 3.55
C LYS A 84 8.20 14.37 3.56
N SER A 85 8.74 14.66 2.38
CA SER A 85 9.69 15.76 2.21
C SER A 85 8.98 17.09 2.42
#